data_AF-A0A1Y4W1C5-F1
#
_entry.id   AF-A0A1Y4W1C5-F1
#
_cell.length_a   1.000
_cell.length_b   1.000
_cell.length_c   1.000
_cell.angle_alpha   90.00
_cell.angle_beta   90.00
_cell.angle_gamma   90.00
#
_symmetry.space_group_name_H-M   'P 1'
#
loop_
_entity.id
_entity.type
_entity.pdbx_description
1 polymer ?
#
loop_
_entity_poly.entity_id
_entity_poly.type
_entity_poly.pdbx_seq_one_letter_code
_entity_poly.pdbx_strand_id
1 'polypeptide(L)'
;MTDWFPVGQYLVFQGHTGPKHNVYCIFDTVSRSFEPDLMGANLTFRGDDITTGIYSFWSDVYAYDGTLLASFDLEEGEFISRLEYSGAPTQITAHIFGNRGEWSTTWSPSGA
;
A
#
# COMPACT_ATOMS: atom_id res chain seq x y z
N MET A 1 -4.10 10.16 -15.96
CA MET A 1 -5.22 9.23 -16.11
C MET A 1 -5.43 8.61 -14.76
N THR A 2 -6.64 8.67 -14.22
CA THR A 2 -6.99 8.08 -12.91
C THR A 2 -7.37 6.64 -13.18
N ASP A 3 -6.60 5.69 -12.67
CA ASP A 3 -6.97 4.28 -12.69
C ASP A 3 -7.95 4.01 -11.55
N TRP A 4 -8.95 3.18 -11.80
CA TRP A 4 -9.89 2.74 -10.77
C TRP A 4 -10.19 1.26 -10.92
N PHE A 5 -10.51 0.62 -9.80
CA PHE A 5 -10.83 -0.81 -9.76
C PHE A 5 -11.78 -1.14 -8.59
N PRO A 6 -12.63 -2.16 -8.73
CA PRO A 6 -13.50 -2.63 -7.64
C PRO A 6 -12.73 -3.54 -6.67
N VAL A 7 -13.08 -3.47 -5.39
CA VAL A 7 -12.61 -4.36 -4.33
C VAL A 7 -13.79 -4.68 -3.41
N GLY A 8 -14.43 -5.83 -3.64
CA GLY A 8 -15.66 -6.19 -2.95
C GLY A 8 -16.75 -5.13 -3.19
N GLN A 9 -17.23 -4.50 -2.12
CA GLN A 9 -18.22 -3.42 -2.18
C GLN A 9 -17.63 -2.02 -2.46
N TYR A 10 -16.30 -1.90 -2.53
CA TYR A 10 -15.63 -0.60 -2.66
C TYR A 10 -15.18 -0.33 -4.09
N LEU A 11 -15.22 0.94 -4.48
CA LEU A 11 -14.51 1.46 -5.65
C LEU A 11 -13.27 2.19 -5.19
N VAL A 12 -12.10 1.80 -5.68
CA VAL A 12 -10.82 2.43 -5.36
C VAL A 12 -10.36 3.25 -6.56
N PHE A 13 -10.06 4.51 -6.34
CA PHE A 13 -9.56 5.44 -7.34
C PHE A 13 -8.13 5.85 -7.01
N GLN A 14 -7.20 5.59 -7.91
CA GLN A 14 -5.80 5.99 -7.77
C GLN A 14 -5.55 7.32 -8.47
N GLY A 15 -5.25 8.35 -7.68
CA GLY A 15 -4.78 9.65 -8.16
C GLY A 15 -3.26 9.79 -7.99
N HIS A 16 -2.54 10.18 -9.04
CA HIS A 16 -1.13 10.53 -8.92
C HIS A 16 -0.98 11.99 -8.48
N THR A 17 -0.33 12.22 -7.34
CA THR A 17 -0.04 13.56 -6.81
C THR A 17 1.42 13.98 -7.06
N GLY A 18 2.25 13.07 -7.56
CA GLY A 18 3.60 13.29 -8.06
C GLY A 18 4.22 11.99 -8.59
N PRO A 19 5.46 12.01 -9.09
CA PRO A 19 6.10 10.80 -9.63
C PRO A 19 6.24 9.65 -8.63
N LYS A 20 6.24 9.95 -7.33
CA LYS A 20 6.42 9.00 -6.22
C LYS A 20 5.29 9.03 -5.19
N HIS A 21 4.20 9.74 -5.48
CA HIS A 21 3.11 9.94 -4.53
C HIS A 21 1.77 9.71 -5.22
N ASN A 22 0.95 8.88 -4.59
CA ASN A 22 -0.44 8.69 -4.97
C ASN A 22 -1.35 9.06 -3.79
N VAL A 23 -2.61 9.19 -4.12
CA VAL A 23 -3.74 9.21 -3.19
C VAL A 23 -4.72 8.16 -3.67
N TYR A 24 -5.28 7.39 -2.73
CA TYR A 24 -6.33 6.44 -3.01
C TYR A 24 -7.62 6.92 -2.37
N CYS A 25 -8.58 7.31 -3.20
CA CYS A 25 -9.93 7.66 -2.76
C CYS A 25 -10.79 6.41 -2.81
N ILE A 26 -11.51 6.12 -1.73
CA ILE A 26 -12.23 4.86 -1.56
C ILE A 26 -13.71 5.19 -1.35
N PHE A 27 -14.55 4.69 -2.24
CA PHE A 27 -15.99 4.89 -2.18
C PHE A 27 -16.69 3.57 -1.81
N ASP A 28 -17.41 3.56 -0.70
CA ASP A 28 -18.26 2.45 -0.31
C ASP A 28 -19.60 2.53 -1.05
N THR A 29 -19.88 1.55 -1.90
CA THR A 29 -21.12 1.51 -2.68
C THR A 29 -22.37 1.18 -1.84
N VAL A 30 -22.21 0.58 -0.66
CA VAL A 30 -23.31 0.22 0.24
C VAL A 30 -23.76 1.43 1.06
N SER A 31 -22.84 2.06 1.80
CA SER A 31 -23.14 3.28 2.56
C SER A 31 -23.27 4.53 1.68
N ARG A 32 -22.74 4.49 0.45
CA ARG A 32 -22.70 5.60 -0.52
C ARG A 32 -21.89 6.80 -0.03
N SER A 33 -20.80 6.53 0.67
CA SER A 33 -19.88 7.55 1.19
C SER A 33 -18.43 7.22 0.86
N PHE A 34 -17.57 8.24 0.96
CA PHE A 34 -16.13 8.07 0.91
C PHE A 34 -15.58 7.70 2.28
N GLU A 35 -14.68 6.73 2.30
CA GLU A 35 -13.77 6.49 3.40
C GLU A 35 -12.66 7.55 3.43
N PRO A 36 -11.92 7.71 4.53
CA PRO A 36 -10.72 8.54 4.55
C PRO A 36 -9.74 8.16 3.43
N ASP A 37 -9.20 9.16 2.74
CA ASP A 37 -8.21 8.94 1.70
C ASP A 37 -6.95 8.29 2.26
N LEU A 38 -6.40 7.31 1.53
CA LEU A 38 -5.09 6.75 1.84
C LEU A 38 -4.01 7.51 1.08
N MET A 39 -3.11 8.16 1.80
CA MET A 39 -1.94 8.83 1.23
C MET A 39 -0.81 7.80 1.07
N GLY A 40 -0.30 7.59 -0.15
CA GLY A 40 0.72 6.56 -0.35
C GLY A 40 1.15 6.33 -1.79
N ALA A 41 2.24 5.60 -2.00
CA ALA A 41 2.72 5.27 -3.35
C ALA A 41 2.17 3.93 -3.85
N ASN A 42 1.94 2.96 -2.96
CA ASN A 42 1.51 1.61 -3.32
C ASN A 42 0.39 1.17 -2.39
N LEU A 43 -0.64 0.50 -2.94
CA LEU A 43 -1.73 -0.14 -2.21
C LEU A 43 -1.92 -1.56 -2.76
N THR A 44 -1.96 -2.55 -1.87
CA THR A 44 -2.30 -3.94 -2.22
C THR A 44 -3.20 -4.54 -1.14
N PHE A 45 -3.97 -5.56 -1.48
CA PHE A 45 -4.94 -6.22 -0.62
C PHE A 45 -5.07 -7.69 -1.04
N ARG A 46 -5.70 -8.51 -0.20
CA ARG A 46 -5.96 -9.91 -0.50
C ARG A 46 -7.37 -10.10 -1.05
N GLY A 47 -7.47 -10.83 -2.14
CA GLY A 47 -8.76 -11.16 -2.76
C GLY A 47 -9.53 -9.90 -3.11
N ASP A 48 -10.77 -9.82 -2.64
CA ASP A 48 -11.71 -8.72 -2.81
C ASP A 48 -12.01 -7.97 -1.49
N ASP A 49 -11.13 -8.10 -0.48
CA ASP A 49 -11.31 -7.49 0.83
C ASP A 49 -10.33 -6.33 1.06
N ILE A 50 -10.82 -5.10 0.92
CA ILE A 50 -10.02 -3.88 1.10
C ILE A 50 -9.53 -3.71 2.53
N THR A 51 -10.18 -4.32 3.53
CA THR A 51 -9.75 -4.21 4.94
C THR A 51 -8.42 -4.94 5.20
N THR A 52 -8.05 -5.85 4.29
CA THR A 52 -6.70 -6.43 4.22
C THR A 52 -5.73 -5.56 3.44
N GLY A 53 -6.09 -4.31 3.14
CA GLY A 53 -5.22 -3.35 2.47
C GLY A 53 -3.96 -3.08 3.28
N ILE A 54 -2.82 -3.05 2.59
CA ILE A 54 -1.60 -2.43 3.08
C ILE A 54 -1.14 -1.40 2.06
N TYR A 55 -0.68 -0.27 2.57
CA TYR A 55 -0.17 0.80 1.72
C TYR A 55 1.15 1.33 2.24
N SER A 56 1.95 1.89 1.34
CA SER A 56 3.22 2.53 1.70
C SER A 56 3.15 4.03 1.58
N PHE A 57 3.72 4.72 2.56
CA PHE A 57 3.99 6.14 2.49
C PHE A 57 5.47 6.36 2.81
N TRP A 58 6.23 6.76 1.79
CA TRP A 58 7.70 6.80 1.83
C TRP A 58 8.31 5.43 2.17
N SER A 59 9.01 5.33 3.31
CA SER A 59 9.65 4.13 3.83
C SER A 59 8.75 3.27 4.70
N ASP A 60 7.58 3.79 5.08
CA ASP A 60 6.69 3.16 6.02
C ASP A 60 5.58 2.39 5.31
N VAL A 61 5.14 1.31 5.93
CA VAL A 61 4.01 0.49 5.51
C VAL A 61 2.95 0.47 6.59
N TYR A 62 1.72 0.74 6.19
CA TYR A 62 0.56 0.87 7.04
C TYR A 62 -0.49 -0.18 6.66
N ALA A 63 -1.25 -0.63 7.64
CA ALA A 63 -2.51 -1.33 7.42
C ALA A 63 -3.59 -0.36 6.93
N TYR A 64 -4.68 -0.91 6.38
CA TYR A 64 -5.81 -0.15 5.86
C TYR A 64 -6.39 0.87 6.85
N ASP A 65 -6.40 0.54 8.14
CA ASP A 65 -6.89 1.41 9.21
C ASP A 65 -5.89 2.51 9.64
N GLY A 66 -4.73 2.59 8.99
CA GLY A 66 -3.66 3.55 9.30
C GLY A 66 -2.66 3.07 10.36
N THR A 67 -2.77 1.83 10.85
CA THR A 67 -1.78 1.27 11.80
C THR A 67 -0.43 1.09 11.11
N LEU A 68 0.64 1.64 11.68
CA LEU A 68 2.02 1.41 11.21
C LEU A 68 2.41 -0.05 11.44
N LEU A 69 2.77 -0.76 10.37
CA LEU A 69 3.20 -2.16 10.42
C LEU A 69 4.73 -2.26 10.39
N ALA A 70 5.36 -1.56 9.46
CA ALA A 70 6.80 -1.65 9.23
C ALA A 70 7.39 -0.30 8.78
N SER A 71 8.66 -0.10 9.09
CA SER A 71 9.47 0.99 8.56
C SER A 71 10.75 0.38 7.99
N PHE A 72 11.03 0.65 6.71
CA PHE A 72 12.23 0.18 6.03
C PHE A 72 13.33 1.25 6.10
N ASP A 73 14.55 0.84 6.44
CA ASP A 73 15.70 1.73 6.38
C ASP A 73 16.12 1.88 4.91
N LEU A 74 15.75 3.01 4.31
CA LEU A 74 15.96 3.32 2.90
C LEU A 74 17.05 4.37 2.76
N GLU A 75 18.01 4.13 1.87
CA GLU A 75 19.03 5.13 1.54
C GLU A 75 18.45 6.31 0.73
N GLU A 76 19.20 7.40 0.64
CA GLU A 76 18.79 8.55 -0.16
C GLU A 76 18.58 8.14 -1.64
N GLY A 77 17.38 8.45 -2.15
CA GLY A 77 16.97 8.11 -3.51
C GLY A 77 16.26 6.77 -3.63
N GLU A 78 16.29 5.92 -2.60
CA GLU A 78 15.51 4.68 -2.55
C GLU A 78 14.03 4.96 -2.24
N PHE A 79 13.15 4.14 -2.78
CA PHE A 79 11.72 4.17 -2.48
C PHE A 79 11.09 2.80 -2.72
N ILE A 80 9.99 2.55 -2.02
CA ILE A 80 9.17 1.36 -2.24
C ILE A 80 8.46 1.51 -3.59
N SER A 81 8.80 0.65 -4.56
CA SER A 81 8.21 0.62 -5.89
C SER A 81 6.97 -0.26 -5.98
N ARG A 82 6.85 -1.23 -5.06
CA ARG A 82 5.72 -2.17 -4.99
C ARG A 82 5.64 -2.83 -3.61
N LEU A 83 4.42 -3.13 -3.18
CA LEU A 83 4.14 -3.95 -2.00
C LEU A 83 3.44 -5.24 -2.39
N GLU A 84 3.77 -6.33 -1.70
CA GLU A 84 3.12 -7.62 -1.87
C GLU A 84 2.99 -8.34 -0.54
N TYR A 85 1.90 -9.09 -0.40
CA TYR A 85 1.84 -10.14 0.62
C TYR A 85 2.75 -11.30 0.22
N SER A 86 3.62 -11.74 1.13
CA SER A 86 4.41 -12.96 0.95
C SER A 86 3.71 -14.16 1.59
N GLY A 87 4.30 -15.36 1.50
CA GLY A 87 3.61 -16.64 1.73
C GLY A 87 2.83 -16.82 3.04
N ALA A 88 3.10 -16.01 4.08
CA ALA A 88 2.28 -15.94 5.29
C ALA A 88 1.37 -14.70 5.28
N PRO A 89 0.13 -14.78 5.80
CA PRO A 89 -0.87 -13.71 5.69
C PRO A 89 -0.50 -12.40 6.38
N THR A 90 0.54 -12.39 7.22
CA THR A 90 1.01 -11.19 7.91
C THR A 90 2.36 -10.70 7.40
N GLN A 91 2.96 -11.42 6.46
CA GLN A 91 4.29 -11.14 5.96
C GLN A 91 4.20 -10.26 4.71
N ILE A 92 5.03 -9.22 4.67
CA ILE A 92 4.98 -8.16 3.66
C ILE A 92 6.34 -8.09 2.99
N THR A 93 6.35 -8.20 1.67
CA THR A 93 7.53 -7.92 0.85
C THR A 93 7.41 -6.53 0.26
N ALA A 94 8.41 -5.69 0.53
CA ALA A 94 8.61 -4.43 -0.14
C ALA A 94 9.66 -4.61 -1.24
N HIS A 95 9.28 -4.23 -2.46
CA HIS A 95 10.21 -4.08 -3.57
C HIS A 95 10.69 -2.64 -3.57
N ILE A 96 11.99 -2.44 -3.66
CA ILE A 96 12.67 -1.17 -3.47
C ILE A 96 13.48 -0.90 -4.72
N PHE A 97 13.30 0.30 -5.26
CA PHE A 97 14.09 0.79 -6.37
C PHE A 97 15.00 1.91 -5.88
N GLY A 98 16.28 1.83 -6.26
CA GLY A 98 17.29 2.75 -5.78
C GLY A 98 18.54 2.79 -6.66
N ASN A 99 19.58 3.43 -6.16
CA ASN A 99 20.85 3.59 -6.88
C ASN A 99 21.54 2.26 -7.21
N ARG A 100 21.29 1.22 -6.40
CA ARG A 100 21.81 -0.14 -6.62
C ARG A 100 20.95 -1.01 -7.54
N GLY A 101 19.89 -0.45 -8.11
CA GLY A 101 18.88 -1.18 -8.87
C GLY A 101 17.71 -1.64 -8.01
N GLU A 102 16.97 -2.63 -8.51
CA GLU A 102 15.80 -3.20 -7.83
C GLU A 102 16.21 -4.32 -6.87
N TRP A 103 15.70 -4.28 -5.65
CA TRP A 103 15.89 -5.31 -4.63
C TRP A 103 14.63 -5.42 -3.78
N SER A 104 14.49 -6.50 -3.02
CA SER A 104 13.34 -6.68 -2.14
C SER A 104 13.76 -7.13 -0.75
N THR A 105 12.92 -6.80 0.22
CA THR A 105 13.07 -7.22 1.61
C THR A 105 11.71 -7.57 2.17
N THR A 106 11.71 -8.46 3.14
CA THR A 106 10.50 -9.01 3.70
C THR A 106 10.45 -8.70 5.18
N TRP A 107 9.37 -8.07 5.59
CA TRP A 107 9.04 -7.83 6.99
C TRP A 107 8.04 -8.88 7.48
N SER A 108 8.25 -9.34 8.71
CA SER A 108 7.33 -10.21 9.44
C SER A 108 7.00 -9.55 10.78
N PRO A 109 5.75 -9.60 11.27
CA PRO A 109 5.41 -9.13 12.60
C PRO A 109 6.17 -9.96 13.64
N SER A 110 6.75 -9.29 14.63
CA SER A 110 7.41 -9.93 15.75
C SER A 110 6.39 -10.57 16.69
N GLY A 111 6.07 -11.84 16.46
CA GLY A 111 5.28 -12.69 17.36
C GLY A 111 3.77 -12.37 17.40
N ALA A 112 2.95 -13.32 16.95
CA ALA A 112 1.57 -13.43 17.41
C ALA A 112 1.54 -14.13 18.77
#